data_AF-A0A382J062-F1
#
_entry.id   AF-A0A382J062-F1
#
_cell.length_a   1.000
_cell.length_b   1.000
_cell.length_c   1.000
_cell.angle_alpha   90.00
_cell.angle_beta   90.00
_cell.angle_gamma   90.00
#
_symmetry.space_group_name_H-M   'P 1'
#
loop_
_entity.id
_entity.type
_entity.pdbx_description
1 polymer ?
#
loop_
_entity_poly.entity_id
_entity_poly.type
_entity_poly.pdbx_seq_one_letter_code
_entity_poly.pdbx_strand_id
1 'polypeptide(L)'
;MTPSSINQAIQFNKTGLRNASATNSMGGKELGKEDFLNLLMTQMANQDPLDPMKSENMMQQLAAMGTVEQLQNLNNQTSQLMTLQQDISRATSANLIGKDVEIGSQSIGIAEGRISPAAYRLTGDANRVEVMVH
;
A
#
# COMPACT_ATOMS: atom_id res chain seq x y z
N MET A 1 31.96 12.13 -11.83
CA MET A 1 31.54 10.75 -11.48
C MET A 1 32.08 10.48 -10.09
N THR A 2 31.34 10.27 -9.01
CA THR A 2 29.94 9.87 -8.80
C THR A 2 29.43 10.49 -7.46
N PRO A 3 28.11 10.65 -7.30
CA PRO A 3 27.48 11.38 -6.20
C PRO A 3 27.30 10.48 -4.97
N SER A 4 28.07 10.70 -3.89
CA SER A 4 27.83 10.01 -2.62
C SER A 4 27.75 10.91 -1.38
N SER A 5 27.76 12.24 -1.55
CA SER A 5 27.67 13.20 -0.43
C SER A 5 26.29 13.84 -0.27
N ILE A 6 25.28 13.45 -1.06
CA ILE A 6 23.96 14.12 -1.08
C ILE A 6 22.96 13.51 -0.08
N ASN A 7 23.16 12.27 0.40
CA ASN A 7 22.18 11.59 1.24
C ASN A 7 22.36 11.78 2.77
N GLN A 8 23.30 12.62 3.21
CA GLN A 8 23.50 12.92 4.63
C GLN A 8 23.16 14.36 5.04
N ALA A 9 22.70 15.22 4.12
CA ALA A 9 22.37 16.62 4.41
C ALA A 9 20.86 16.90 4.63
N ILE A 10 19.97 15.92 4.47
CA ILE A 10 18.52 16.11 4.69
C ILE A 10 18.07 15.52 6.05
N GLN A 11 18.87 15.71 7.10
CA GLN A 11 18.49 15.38 8.49
C GLN A 11 18.68 16.53 9.49
N PHE A 12 18.94 17.76 9.03
CA PHE A 12 19.20 18.91 9.90
C PHE A 12 18.19 20.07 9.77
N ASN A 13 16.87 19.78 9.75
CA ASN A 13 15.91 20.84 10.05
C ASN A 13 14.69 20.35 10.84
N LYS A 14 14.96 19.88 12.07
CA LYS A 14 13.98 19.79 13.15
C LYS A 14 14.10 21.09 13.94
N THR A 15 13.23 22.08 13.69
CA THR A 15 12.68 23.08 14.65
C THR A 15 12.06 24.25 13.89
N GLY A 16 10.75 24.48 14.07
CA GLY A 16 10.11 25.77 13.76
C GLY A 16 8.82 25.67 12.96
N LEU A 17 7.69 25.80 13.67
CA LEU A 17 6.39 26.24 13.14
C LEU A 17 5.75 25.42 12.01
N ARG A 18 5.08 24.31 12.33
CA ARG A 18 3.82 23.91 11.66
C ARG A 18 2.86 23.23 12.65
N ASN A 19 2.55 23.93 13.73
CA ASN A 19 1.34 23.67 14.53
C ASN A 19 0.30 24.73 14.18
N ALA A 20 -0.26 24.62 12.98
CA ALA A 20 -1.48 25.32 12.55
C ALA A 20 -1.83 24.80 11.16
N SER A 21 -2.72 23.80 11.10
CA SER A 21 -3.82 23.74 10.12
C SER A 21 -4.53 22.40 10.24
N ALA A 22 -5.79 22.50 10.65
CA ALA A 22 -6.89 21.65 10.23
C ALA A 22 -6.94 20.20 10.76
N THR A 23 -7.06 20.05 12.08
CA THR A 23 -8.03 19.07 12.62
C THR A 23 -9.42 19.70 12.59
N ASN A 24 -9.93 19.98 11.40
CA ASN A 24 -11.30 20.45 11.23
C ASN A 24 -11.86 19.94 9.91
N SER A 25 -11.99 18.63 9.81
CA SER A 25 -12.77 17.96 8.78
C SER A 25 -13.24 16.60 9.28
N MET A 26 -13.98 16.63 10.40
CA MET A 26 -14.85 15.54 10.80
C MET A 26 -16.26 16.10 11.06
N GLY A 27 -16.66 17.03 10.19
CA GLY A 27 -17.94 17.73 10.23
C GLY A 27 -18.46 18.08 8.84
N GLY A 28 -17.83 17.54 7.78
CA GLY A 28 -18.49 17.45 6.48
C GLY A 28 -19.45 16.29 6.57
N LYS A 29 -20.67 16.55 7.06
CA LYS A 29 -21.82 15.72 6.73
C LYS A 29 -21.85 15.69 5.20
N GLU A 30 -21.24 14.67 4.60
CA GLU A 30 -21.72 14.15 3.33
C GLU A 30 -23.22 14.04 3.53
N LEU A 31 -23.98 14.79 2.73
CA LEU A 31 -25.37 14.44 2.50
C LEU A 31 -25.33 13.00 2.00
N GLY A 32 -25.47 12.05 2.92
CA GLY A 32 -25.32 10.65 2.60
C GLY A 32 -26.38 10.26 1.61
N LYS A 33 -26.14 9.18 0.87
CA LYS A 33 -27.19 8.44 0.13
C LYS A 33 -28.49 8.37 0.94
N GLU A 34 -28.40 8.20 2.26
CA GLU A 34 -29.53 8.13 3.21
C GLU A 34 -30.27 9.46 3.40
N ASP A 35 -29.56 10.58 3.56
CA ASP A 35 -30.17 11.91 3.64
C ASP A 35 -30.81 12.33 2.32
N PHE A 36 -30.22 11.88 1.20
CA PHE A 36 -30.81 12.07 -0.12
C PHE A 36 -32.03 11.18 -0.35
N LEU A 37 -31.98 9.89 0.01
CA LEU A 37 -33.15 8.99 -0.10
C LEU A 37 -34.31 9.50 0.76
N ASN A 38 -34.03 10.11 1.91
CA ASN A 38 -35.04 10.81 2.71
C ASN A 38 -35.62 12.02 1.99
N LEU A 39 -34.78 12.83 1.35
CA LEU A 39 -35.23 13.97 0.56
C LEU A 39 -36.05 13.52 -0.69
N LEU A 40 -35.65 12.44 -1.33
CA LEU A 40 -36.34 11.81 -2.46
C LEU A 40 -37.70 11.25 -2.03
N MET A 41 -37.77 10.56 -0.89
CA MET A 41 -39.01 10.05 -0.31
C MET A 41 -39.95 11.20 0.07
N THR A 42 -39.41 12.28 0.64
CA THR A 42 -40.15 13.49 1.02
C THR A 42 -40.68 14.24 -0.21
N GLN A 43 -39.91 14.29 -1.30
CA GLN A 43 -40.37 14.82 -2.58
C GLN A 43 -41.44 13.91 -3.17
N MET A 44 -41.24 12.59 -3.25
CA MET A 44 -42.24 11.66 -3.79
C MET A 44 -43.59 11.70 -3.05
N ALA A 45 -43.59 12.00 -1.74
CA ALA A 45 -44.79 12.21 -0.94
C ALA A 45 -45.48 13.57 -1.16
N ASN A 46 -44.80 14.57 -1.74
CA ASN A 46 -45.27 15.95 -1.92
C ASN A 46 -45.21 16.48 -3.38
N GLN A 47 -44.87 15.66 -4.38
CA GLN A 47 -44.71 16.14 -5.76
C GLN A 47 -46.06 16.26 -6.47
N ASP A 48 -46.42 17.49 -6.79
CA ASP A 48 -47.33 17.86 -7.87
C ASP A 48 -46.73 17.32 -9.21
N PRO A 49 -47.49 16.67 -10.12
CA PRO A 49 -46.97 15.92 -11.27
C PRO A 49 -46.18 16.69 -12.35
N LEU A 50 -45.90 17.98 -12.15
CA LEU A 50 -45.54 18.92 -13.21
C LEU A 50 -44.02 19.16 -13.43
N ASP A 51 -43.11 18.47 -12.75
CA ASP A 51 -41.66 18.62 -13.06
C ASP A 51 -40.77 17.38 -12.81
N PRO A 52 -41.01 16.25 -13.50
CA PRO A 52 -40.21 15.03 -13.39
C PRO A 52 -38.74 15.19 -13.83
N MET A 53 -38.38 16.26 -14.54
CA MET A 53 -37.02 16.48 -15.03
C MET A 53 -36.01 16.77 -13.92
N LYS A 54 -36.41 17.39 -12.80
CA LYS A 54 -35.49 17.70 -11.70
C LYS A 54 -35.12 16.45 -10.89
N SER A 55 -36.07 15.54 -10.67
CA SER A 55 -35.81 14.29 -9.94
C SER A 55 -34.95 13.32 -10.75
N GLU A 56 -35.12 13.29 -12.08
CA GLU A 56 -34.32 12.44 -12.97
C GLU A 56 -32.84 12.87 -13.05
N ASN A 57 -32.57 14.17 -13.19
CA ASN A 57 -31.20 14.71 -13.16
C ASN A 57 -30.50 14.45 -11.81
N MET A 58 -31.24 14.55 -10.71
CA MET A 58 -30.70 14.33 -9.37
C MET A 58 -30.41 12.84 -9.11
N MET A 59 -31.26 11.94 -9.61
CA MET A 59 -31.02 10.49 -9.60
C MET A 59 -29.77 10.11 -10.41
N GLN A 60 -29.53 10.76 -11.55
CA GLN A 60 -28.31 10.56 -12.33
C GLN A 60 -27.05 10.98 -11.57
N GLN A 61 -27.09 12.12 -10.88
CA GLN A 61 -25.96 12.59 -10.05
C GLN A 61 -25.69 11.66 -8.86
N LEU A 62 -26.74 11.14 -8.23
CA LEU A 62 -26.59 10.10 -7.19
C LEU A 62 -25.97 8.83 -7.72
N ALA A 63 -26.43 8.34 -8.87
CA ALA A 63 -25.88 7.14 -9.47
C ALA A 63 -24.39 7.33 -9.76
N ALA A 64 -24.00 8.51 -10.28
CA ALA A 64 -22.60 8.86 -10.48
C ALA A 64 -21.82 8.88 -9.15
N MET A 65 -22.34 9.51 -8.08
CA MET A 65 -21.68 9.51 -6.77
C MET A 65 -21.55 8.11 -6.18
N GLY A 66 -22.60 7.28 -6.25
CA GLY A 66 -22.57 5.90 -5.78
C GLY A 66 -21.55 5.05 -6.53
N THR A 67 -21.34 5.29 -7.83
CA THR A 67 -20.25 4.63 -8.57
C THR A 67 -18.86 5.08 -8.13
N VAL A 68 -18.68 6.38 -7.83
CA VAL A 68 -17.41 6.91 -7.33
C VAL A 68 -17.10 6.37 -5.93
N GLU A 69 -18.08 6.36 -5.03
CA GLU A 69 -17.97 5.74 -3.70
C GLU A 69 -17.62 4.26 -3.82
N GLN A 70 -18.29 3.52 -4.70
CA GLN A 70 -18.00 2.11 -4.93
C GLN A 70 -16.58 1.91 -5.46
N LEU A 71 -16.11 2.74 -6.38
CA LEU A 71 -14.74 2.72 -6.86
C LEU A 71 -13.73 3.06 -5.75
N GLN A 72 -14.07 4.00 -4.87
CA GLN A 72 -13.22 4.34 -3.74
C GLN A 72 -13.15 3.21 -2.71
N ASN A 73 -14.27 2.53 -2.44
CA ASN A 73 -14.33 1.33 -1.62
C ASN A 73 -13.49 0.19 -2.21
N LEU A 74 -13.58 -0.04 -3.52
CA LEU A 74 -12.76 -1.03 -4.22
C LEU A 74 -11.26 -0.72 -4.13
N ASN A 75 -10.88 0.55 -4.28
CA ASN A 75 -9.49 0.98 -4.12
C ASN A 75 -9.00 0.75 -2.69
N ASN A 76 -9.80 1.09 -1.67
CA ASN A 76 -9.48 0.85 -0.27
C ASN A 76 -9.29 -0.65 0.02
N GLN A 77 -10.18 -1.49 -0.50
CA GLN A 77 -10.09 -2.94 -0.31
C GLN A 77 -8.87 -3.53 -1.04
N THR A 78 -8.54 -3.01 -2.22
CA THR A 78 -7.31 -3.38 -2.95
C THR A 78 -6.06 -3.00 -2.15
N SER A 79 -6.03 -1.80 -1.56
CA SER A 79 -4.93 -1.37 -0.69
C SER A 79 -4.79 -2.28 0.54
N GLN A 80 -5.90 -2.70 1.16
CA GLN A 80 -5.87 -3.64 2.28
C GLN A 80 -5.31 -5.01 1.88
N LEU A 81 -5.67 -5.51 0.69
CA LEU A 81 -5.12 -6.76 0.16
C LEU A 81 -3.61 -6.68 -0.07
N MET A 82 -3.11 -5.54 -0.58
CA MET A 82 -1.67 -5.32 -0.75
C MET A 82 -0.92 -5.35 0.59
N THR A 83 -1.48 -4.70 1.63
CA THR A 83 -0.92 -4.75 2.98
C THR A 83 -0.89 -6.18 3.53
N LEU A 84 -1.99 -6.93 3.37
CA LEU A 84 -2.06 -8.33 3.81
C LEU A 84 -1.01 -9.20 3.09
N GLN A 85 -0.81 -9.01 1.79
CA GLN A 85 0.23 -9.72 1.03
C GLN A 85 1.64 -9.40 1.56
N GLN A 86 1.89 -8.13 1.92
CA GLN A 86 3.15 -7.74 2.53
C GLN A 86 3.35 -8.38 3.91
N ASP A 87 2.30 -8.45 4.72
CA ASP A 87 2.34 -9.09 6.04
C ASP A 87 2.58 -10.60 5.94
N ILE A 88 1.96 -11.29 4.97
CA ILE A 88 2.25 -12.70 4.68
C ILE A 88 3.72 -12.88 4.28
N SER A 89 4.25 -11.98 3.45
CA SER A 89 5.67 -12.02 3.03
C SER A 89 6.63 -11.78 4.22
N ARG A 90 6.25 -10.91 5.16
CA ARG A 90 6.99 -10.71 6.41
C ARG A 90 6.90 -11.92 7.34
N ALA A 91 5.72 -12.51 7.48
CA ALA A 91 5.51 -13.70 8.32
C ALA A 91 6.27 -14.92 7.79
N THR A 92 6.29 -15.12 6.47
CA THR A 92 7.13 -16.18 5.85
C THR A 92 8.62 -15.93 6.04
N SER A 93 9.06 -14.66 6.04
CA SER A 93 10.44 -14.31 6.39
C SER A 93 10.75 -14.56 7.87
N ALA A 94 9.80 -14.32 8.78
CA ALA A 94 9.97 -14.63 10.21
C ALA A 94 10.17 -16.14 10.46
N ASN A 95 9.64 -17.01 9.60
CA ASN A 95 9.90 -18.46 9.67
C ASN A 95 11.35 -18.85 9.33
N LEU A 96 12.15 -17.94 8.77
CA LEU A 96 13.58 -18.14 8.53
C LEU A 96 14.43 -17.83 9.76
N ILE A 97 13.87 -17.21 10.80
CA ILE A 97 14.60 -16.94 12.05
C ILE A 97 15.01 -18.28 12.67
N GLY A 98 16.30 -18.44 12.93
CA GLY A 98 16.87 -19.66 13.50
C GLY A 98 17.02 -20.81 12.49
N LYS A 99 16.77 -20.58 11.20
CA LYS A 99 17.09 -21.53 10.12
C LYS A 99 18.36 -21.10 9.41
N ASP A 100 19.14 -22.09 8.97
CA ASP A 100 20.25 -21.85 8.06
C ASP A 100 19.70 -21.56 6.66
N VAL A 101 20.16 -20.47 6.05
CA VAL A 101 19.78 -20.05 4.70
C VAL A 101 21.03 -19.96 3.84
N GLU A 102 20.95 -20.50 2.63
CA GLU A 102 22.00 -20.37 1.64
C GLU A 102 21.80 -19.06 0.85
N ILE A 103 22.84 -18.23 0.83
CA ILE A 103 22.86 -17.00 0.04
C ILE A 103 23.87 -17.11 -1.09
N GLY A 104 23.54 -16.56 -2.25
CA GLY A 104 24.48 -16.42 -3.35
C GLY A 104 25.55 -15.39 -2.99
N SER A 105 26.74 -15.85 -2.63
CA SER A 105 27.89 -14.99 -2.30
C SER A 105 29.14 -15.52 -3.01
N GLN A 106 30.05 -14.62 -3.38
CA GLN A 106 31.37 -14.96 -3.92
C GLN A 106 32.46 -14.99 -2.83
N SER A 107 32.12 -14.58 -1.61
CA SER A 107 33.02 -14.58 -0.45
C SER A 107 32.44 -15.46 0.66
N ILE A 108 33.31 -16.22 1.33
CA ILE A 108 32.95 -17.01 2.49
C ILE A 108 33.30 -16.19 3.73
N GLY A 109 32.30 -15.93 4.58
CA GLY A 109 32.50 -15.29 5.86
C GLY A 109 33.21 -16.23 6.84
N ILE A 110 34.17 -15.69 7.59
CA ILE A 110 34.77 -16.36 8.73
C ILE A 110 34.29 -15.60 9.96
N ALA A 111 33.53 -16.26 10.83
CA ALA A 111 33.05 -15.69 12.08
C ALA A 111 33.67 -16.47 13.24
N GLU A 112 34.33 -15.76 14.17
CA GLU A 112 34.94 -16.35 15.37
C GLU A 112 35.89 -17.53 15.09
N GLY A 113 36.65 -17.47 13.98
CA GLY A 113 37.56 -18.53 13.57
C GLY A 113 36.88 -19.77 12.98
N ARG A 114 35.55 -19.75 12.77
CA ARG A 114 34.79 -20.80 12.09
C ARG A 114 34.42 -20.35 10.68
N ILE A 115 34.65 -21.23 9.72
CA ILE A 115 34.31 -21.02 8.31
C ILE A 115 32.84 -21.41 8.12
N SER A 116 32.02 -20.52 7.53
CA SER A 116 30.65 -20.87 7.16
C SER A 116 30.64 -21.93 6.05
N PRO A 117 29.80 -22.98 6.13
CA PRO A 117 29.64 -23.94 5.05
C PRO A 117 29.27 -23.24 3.73
N ALA A 118 29.91 -23.63 2.64
CA ALA A 118 29.65 -23.11 1.31
C ALA A 118 29.16 -24.22 0.39
N ALA A 119 28.12 -23.91 -0.40
CA ALA A 119 27.60 -24.79 -1.43
C ALA A 119 27.71 -24.09 -2.80
N TYR A 120 27.97 -24.86 -3.84
CA TYR A 120 27.96 -24.37 -5.22
C TYR A 120 26.95 -25.18 -6.02
N ARG A 121 26.07 -24.49 -6.75
CA ARG A 121 25.05 -25.13 -7.59
C ARG A 121 25.43 -25.02 -9.06
N LEU A 122 25.61 -26.17 -9.70
CA LEU A 122 25.79 -26.28 -11.14
C LEU A 122 24.42 -26.25 -11.84
N THR A 123 24.33 -25.57 -12.98
CA THR A 123 23.10 -25.52 -13.79
C THR A 123 22.98 -26.73 -14.75
N GLY A 124 24.06 -27.51 -14.92
CA GLY A 124 24.08 -28.71 -15.75
C GLY A 124 25.26 -29.63 -15.41
N ASP A 125 25.41 -30.71 -16.17
CA ASP A 125 26.47 -31.70 -15.95
C ASP A 125 27.86 -31.10 -16.19
N ALA A 126 28.81 -31.42 -15.31
CA ALA A 126 30.18 -30.95 -15.40
C ALA A 126 31.17 -32.11 -15.25
N ASN A 127 32.08 -32.25 -16.20
CA ASN A 127 33.14 -33.26 -16.16
C ASN A 127 34.30 -32.87 -15.22
N ARG A 128 34.44 -31.59 -14.90
CA ARG A 128 35.45 -31.05 -13.96
C ARG A 128 34.93 -29.77 -13.31
N VAL A 129 35.10 -29.67 -11.99
CA VAL A 129 34.78 -28.49 -11.17
C VAL A 129 36.01 -28.16 -10.32
N GLU A 130 36.43 -26.90 -10.33
CA GLU A 130 37.58 -26.40 -9.56
C GLU A 130 37.18 -25.14 -8.80
N VAL A 131 37.54 -25.07 -7.51
CA VAL A 131 37.25 -23.93 -6.64
C VAL A 131 38.57 -23.28 -6.26
N MET A 132 38.81 -22.07 -6.75
CA MET A 132 40.01 -21.28 -6.43
C MET A 132 39.71 -20.29 -5.31
N VAL A 133 40.49 -20.35 -4.23
CA VAL A 133 40.43 -19.39 -3.11
C VAL A 133 41.59 -18.41 -3.24
N HIS A 134 41.29 -17.11 -3.20
CA HIS A 134 42.28 -16.03 -3.23
C HIS A 134 42.31 -15.29 -1.89
#